data_AF-A0A2U3R2R3-F1
#
_entry.id   AF-A0A2U3R2R3-F1
#
_cell.length_a   1.000
_cell.length_b   1.000
_cell.length_c   1.000
_cell.angle_alpha   90.00
_cell.angle_beta   90.00
_cell.angle_gamma   90.00
#
_symmetry.space_group_name_H-M   'P 1'
#
loop_
_entity.id
_entity.type
_entity.pdbx_description
1 polymer ?
#
loop_
_entity_poly.entity_id
_entity_poly.type
_entity_poly.pdbx_seq_one_letter_code
_entity_poly.pdbx_strand_id
1 'polypeptide(L)'
;MLDKKTHQVICTDFSNGKKHGFRLFKESKILIHHKVKAITDTGYQGIQKIHNNSELPKKKSKKNPLTKNVIGILKRFKIVADKYRNRRKRLGLRFNLISGIFNFELH
;
A
#
# COMPACT_ATOMS: atom_id res chain seq x y z
N MET A 1 -0.95 4.91 -0.44
CA MET A 1 -0.96 4.71 -1.90
C MET A 1 0.39 5.08 -2.47
N LEU A 2 0.75 4.49 -3.60
CA LEU A 2 2.00 4.75 -4.29
C LEU A 2 1.71 5.10 -5.75
N ASP A 3 2.44 6.06 -6.30
CA ASP A 3 2.47 6.26 -7.75
C ASP A 3 3.30 5.14 -8.40
N LYS A 4 2.78 4.53 -9.47
CA LYS A 4 3.47 3.41 -10.14
C LYS A 4 4.65 3.85 -10.99
N LYS A 5 4.60 5.05 -11.58
CA LYS A 5 5.64 5.56 -12.48
C LYS A 5 6.82 6.12 -11.68
N THR A 6 6.52 6.99 -10.71
CA THR A 6 7.55 7.68 -9.92
C THR A 6 7.97 6.88 -8.69
N HIS A 7 7.23 5.82 -8.35
CA HIS A 7 7.38 5.07 -7.10
C HIS A 7 7.21 5.94 -5.84
N GLN A 8 6.68 7.16 -5.93
CA GLN A 8 6.50 8.01 -4.75
C GLN A 8 5.32 7.55 -3.89
N VAL A 9 5.50 7.62 -2.58
CA VAL A 9 4.43 7.44 -1.60
C VAL A 9 3.55 8.70 -1.60
N ILE A 10 2.31 8.54 -2.07
CA ILE A 10 1.30 9.60 -2.15
C ILE A 10 0.64 9.81 -0.79
N CYS A 11 0.29 8.71 -0.12
CA CYS A 11 -0.40 8.77 1.17
C CYS A 11 -0.16 7.52 2.01
N THR A 12 -0.29 7.68 3.31
CA THR A 12 -0.14 6.64 4.32
C THR A 12 -1.33 6.70 5.25
N ASP A 13 -1.79 5.53 5.72
CA ASP A 13 -2.88 5.45 6.68
C ASP A 13 -2.61 4.32 7.67
N PHE A 14 -3.04 4.50 8.91
CA PHE A 14 -2.73 3.62 10.03
C PHE A 14 -3.96 3.38 10.89
N SER A 15 -4.04 2.20 11.50
CA SER A 15 -5.04 1.90 12.51
C SER A 15 -4.44 1.12 13.67
N ASN A 16 -5.05 1.30 14.83
CA ASN A 16 -4.71 0.53 16.02
C ASN A 16 -5.35 -0.87 15.93
N GLY A 17 -4.65 -1.88 16.44
CA GLY A 17 -5.16 -3.25 16.52
C GLY A 17 -4.99 -4.08 15.25
N LYS A 18 -5.77 -5.16 15.13
CA LYS A 18 -5.75 -6.09 13.98
C LYS A 18 -6.85 -5.70 13.00
N LYS A 19 -6.62 -4.66 12.19
CA LYS A 19 -7.54 -4.24 11.14
C LYS A 19 -6.97 -4.57 9.76
N HIS A 20 -7.82 -5.07 8.86
CA HIS A 20 -7.41 -5.37 7.50
C HIS A 20 -7.24 -4.07 6.68
N GLY A 21 -6.23 -4.04 5.79
CA GLY A 21 -5.93 -2.86 4.97
C GLY A 21 -7.11 -2.37 4.13
N PHE A 22 -7.90 -3.29 3.56
CA PHE A 22 -9.08 -2.90 2.78
C PHE A 22 -10.19 -2.24 3.63
N ARG A 23 -10.35 -2.65 4.90
CA ARG A 23 -11.30 -1.98 5.81
C ARG A 23 -10.79 -0.58 6.17
N LEU A 24 -9.48 -0.43 6.36
CA LEU A 24 -8.85 0.88 6.59
C LEU A 24 -9.11 1.81 5.41
N PHE A 25 -8.89 1.33 4.17
CA PHE A 25 -9.19 2.07 2.95
C PHE A 25 -10.65 2.52 2.82
N LYS A 26 -11.62 1.67 3.17
CA LYS A 26 -13.04 2.06 3.13
C LYS A 26 -13.36 3.16 4.15
N GLU A 27 -12.79 3.07 5.34
CA GLU A 27 -13.02 4.03 6.42
C GLU A 27 -12.31 5.38 6.19
N SER A 28 -11.21 5.39 5.44
CA SER A 28 -10.48 6.62 5.13
C SER A 28 -11.22 7.56 4.16
N LYS A 29 -12.25 7.06 3.45
CA LYS A 29 -13.07 7.80 2.48
C LYS A 29 -12.24 8.55 1.43
N ILE A 30 -11.03 8.07 1.14
CA ILE A 30 -10.16 8.64 0.10
C ILE A 30 -10.84 8.46 -1.25
N LEU A 31 -11.09 9.57 -1.93
CA LEU A 31 -11.62 9.59 -3.29
C LEU A 31 -10.47 9.45 -4.28
N ILE A 32 -10.43 8.32 -4.99
CA ILE A 32 -9.53 8.11 -6.13
C ILE A 32 -10.28 8.58 -7.37
N HIS A 33 -9.69 9.51 -8.11
CA HIS A 33 -10.27 10.01 -9.35
C HIS A 33 -10.46 8.87 -10.35
N HIS A 34 -11.66 8.76 -10.95
CA HIS A 34 -12.08 7.63 -11.80
C HIS A 34 -11.14 7.27 -12.97
N LYS A 35 -10.37 8.25 -13.47
CA LYS A 35 -9.36 8.04 -14.53
C LYS A 35 -8.08 7.36 -14.03
N VAL A 36 -7.75 7.45 -12.75
CA VAL A 36 -6.52 6.89 -12.18
C VAL A 36 -6.66 5.39 -12.08
N LYS A 37 -5.73 4.62 -12.66
CA LYS A 37 -5.77 3.16 -12.55
C LYS A 37 -5.24 2.72 -11.18
N ALA A 38 -6.09 2.09 -10.37
CA ALA A 38 -5.72 1.60 -9.05
C ALA A 38 -5.22 0.14 -9.14
N ILE A 39 -3.95 -0.11 -8.81
CA ILE A 39 -3.43 -1.47 -8.69
C ILE A 39 -3.40 -1.82 -7.21
N THR A 40 -4.06 -2.93 -6.85
CA THR A 40 -4.20 -3.35 -5.45
C THR A 40 -3.63 -4.73 -5.22
N ASP A 41 -3.62 -5.25 -3.99
CA ASP A 41 -3.29 -6.66 -3.74
C ASP A 41 -4.56 -7.53 -3.66
N THR A 42 -4.41 -8.85 -3.62
CA THR A 42 -5.54 -9.78 -3.57
C THR A 42 -6.43 -9.62 -2.33
N GLY A 43 -6.00 -8.91 -1.29
CA GLY A 43 -6.79 -8.59 -0.11
C GLY A 43 -7.83 -7.47 -0.35
N TYR A 44 -7.76 -6.76 -1.47
CA TYR A 44 -8.73 -5.73 -1.89
C TYR A 44 -9.85 -6.30 -2.77
N GLN A 45 -10.24 -7.57 -2.56
CA GLN A 45 -11.37 -8.18 -3.26
C GLN A 45 -12.63 -7.30 -3.12
N GLY A 46 -13.21 -6.92 -4.26
CA GLY A 46 -14.38 -6.04 -4.32
C GLY A 46 -14.06 -4.54 -4.45
N ILE A 47 -12.80 -4.14 -4.57
CA ILE A 47 -12.41 -2.73 -4.83
C ILE A 47 -13.07 -2.14 -6.08
N GLN A 48 -13.35 -2.98 -7.08
CA GLN A 48 -14.03 -2.58 -8.31
C GLN A 48 -15.42 -1.98 -8.08
N LYS A 49 -16.10 -2.34 -6.98
CA LYS A 49 -17.40 -1.74 -6.60
C LYS A 49 -17.27 -0.29 -6.11
N ILE A 50 -16.08 0.08 -5.62
CA ILE A 50 -15.77 1.43 -5.11
C ILE A 50 -15.12 2.26 -6.22
N HIS A 51 -14.29 1.63 -7.03
CA HIS A 51 -13.53 2.29 -8.09
C HIS A 51 -13.41 1.34 -9.30
N ASN A 52 -14.13 1.62 -10.38
CA ASN A 52 -14.23 0.72 -11.54
C ASN A 52 -12.88 0.47 -12.22
N ASN A 53 -12.01 1.47 -12.28
CA ASN A 53 -10.70 1.39 -12.94
C ASN A 53 -9.63 0.77 -11.99
N SER A 54 -9.96 -0.38 -11.40
CA SER A 54 -9.09 -1.09 -10.45
C SER A 54 -8.65 -2.45 -10.97
N GLU A 55 -7.36 -2.75 -10.86
CA GLU A 55 -6.75 -4.01 -11.23
C GLU A 55 -6.26 -4.77 -9.98
N LEU A 56 -6.67 -6.03 -9.91
CA LEU A 56 -6.17 -7.00 -8.93
C LEU A 56 -5.15 -7.90 -9.64
N PRO A 57 -3.91 -8.03 -9.13
CA PRO A 57 -2.92 -8.90 -9.70
C PRO A 57 -3.42 -10.34 -9.62
N LYS A 58 -3.29 -11.06 -10.73
CA LYS A 58 -3.57 -12.49 -10.78
C LYS A 58 -2.63 -13.21 -9.82
N LYS A 59 -3.17 -14.17 -9.06
CA LYS A 59 -2.37 -15.00 -8.14
C LYS A 59 -1.19 -15.61 -8.91
N LYS A 60 -0.04 -15.70 -8.22
CA LYS A 60 1.16 -16.38 -8.75
C LYS A 60 0.76 -17.76 -9.28
N SER A 61 1.19 -18.09 -10.48
CA SER A 61 1.09 -19.45 -11.01
C SER A 61 2.48 -19.94 -11.35
N LYS A 62 2.66 -21.26 -11.45
CA LYS A 62 3.96 -21.88 -11.77
C LYS A 62 4.55 -21.36 -13.10
N LYS A 63 3.71 -20.86 -14.00
CA LYS A 63 4.09 -20.30 -15.32
C LYS A 63 4.12 -18.77 -15.37
N ASN A 64 3.56 -18.07 -14.37
CA ASN A 64 3.52 -16.61 -14.29
C ASN A 64 4.07 -16.14 -12.94
N PRO A 65 5.40 -16.04 -12.79
CA PRO A 65 6.01 -15.42 -11.62
C PRO A 65 5.59 -13.93 -11.53
N LEU A 66 5.27 -13.44 -10.34
CA LEU A 66 5.05 -12.01 -10.16
C LEU A 66 6.37 -11.27 -10.37
N THR A 67 6.35 -10.25 -11.23
CA THR A 67 7.43 -9.27 -11.36
C THR A 67 7.76 -8.63 -10.01
N LYS A 68 8.99 -8.08 -9.86
CA LYS A 68 9.42 -7.34 -8.66
C LYS A 68 8.39 -6.27 -8.32
N ASN A 69 7.52 -6.60 -7.37
CA ASN A 69 6.45 -5.72 -6.95
C ASN A 69 7.07 -4.54 -6.20
N VAL A 70 6.58 -3.33 -6.43
CA VAL A 70 7.01 -2.14 -5.67
C VAL A 70 6.77 -2.32 -4.17
N ILE A 71 5.76 -3.12 -3.81
CA ILE A 71 5.50 -3.60 -2.45
C ILE A 71 6.75 -4.31 -1.86
N GLY A 72 7.50 -5.06 -2.66
CA GLY A 72 8.74 -5.70 -2.25
C GLY A 72 9.87 -4.73 -1.91
N ILE A 73 9.92 -3.56 -2.57
CA ILE A 73 10.88 -2.50 -2.26
C ILE A 73 10.55 -1.90 -0.89
N LEU A 74 9.28 -1.54 -0.66
CA LEU A 74 8.82 -1.01 0.63
C LEU A 74 9.01 -2.04 1.77
N LYS A 75 8.84 -3.34 1.48
CA LYS A 75 9.10 -4.42 2.43
C LYS A 75 10.58 -4.65 2.76
N ARG A 76 11.54 -3.91 2.19
CA ARG A 76 12.92 -3.93 2.69
C ARG A 76 13.03 -3.27 4.07
N PHE A 77 12.18 -2.30 4.34
CA PHE A 77 12.14 -1.66 5.64
C PHE A 77 11.45 -2.58 6.65
N LYS A 78 12.17 -2.99 7.71
CA LYS A 78 11.64 -3.91 8.75
C LYS A 78 10.32 -3.46 9.37
N ILE A 79 10.06 -2.15 9.42
CA ILE A 79 8.77 -1.61 9.91
C ILE A 79 7.57 -1.98 9.02
N VAL A 80 7.80 -2.22 7.72
CA VAL A 80 6.80 -2.62 6.72
C VAL A 80 6.75 -4.15 6.58
N ALA A 81 7.89 -4.82 6.73
CA ALA A 81 8.05 -6.25 6.53
C ALA A 81 7.56 -7.07 7.73
N ASP A 82 7.96 -6.65 8.94
CA ASP A 82 7.76 -7.40 10.16
C ASP A 82 6.53 -6.91 10.93
N LYS A 83 5.98 -7.80 11.76
CA LYS A 83 5.01 -7.41 12.77
C LYS A 83 5.68 -6.46 13.76
N TYR A 84 5.48 -5.17 13.56
CA TYR A 84 6.05 -4.13 14.41
C TYR A 84 5.57 -4.30 15.86
N ARG A 85 6.50 -4.64 16.77
CA ARG A 85 6.18 -5.00 18.17
C ARG A 85 6.01 -3.80 19.09
N ASN A 86 6.52 -2.62 18.72
CA ASN A 86 6.45 -1.41 19.55
C ASN A 86 5.19 -0.55 19.26
N ARG A 87 4.01 -1.16 19.41
CA ARG A 87 2.70 -0.64 18.99
C ARG A 87 2.23 0.67 19.65
N ARG A 88 2.91 1.19 20.67
CA ARG A 88 2.22 2.07 21.63
C ARG A 88 2.23 3.57 21.34
N LYS A 89 3.17 4.20 20.64
CA LYS A 89 3.08 5.68 20.52
C LYS A 89 3.45 6.39 19.21
N ARG A 90 4.11 5.81 18.20
CA ARG A 90 4.56 6.60 17.01
C ARG A 90 4.63 5.84 15.68
N LEU A 91 3.85 4.77 15.48
CA LEU A 91 3.90 4.00 14.22
C LEU A 91 3.64 4.89 13.00
N GLY A 92 2.57 5.69 13.03
CA GLY A 92 2.23 6.59 11.92
C GLY A 92 3.34 7.60 11.63
N LEU A 93 3.85 8.27 12.68
CA LEU A 93 4.94 9.25 12.51
C LEU A 93 6.21 8.61 11.91
N ARG A 94 6.62 7.43 12.39
CA ARG A 94 7.82 6.74 11.89
C ARG A 94 7.65 6.34 10.43
N PHE A 95 6.47 5.85 10.06
CA PHE A 95 6.20 5.41 8.70
C PHE A 95 6.06 6.60 7.75
N ASN A 96 5.49 7.71 8.20
CA ASN A 96 5.46 8.97 7.45
C ASN A 96 6.88 9.49 7.20
N LEU A 97 7.75 9.46 8.22
CA LEU A 97 9.15 9.84 8.09
C LEU A 97 9.88 8.95 7.08
N ILE A 98 9.71 7.63 7.16
CA ILE A 98 10.29 6.68 6.20
C ILE A 98 9.76 6.91 4.79
N SER A 99 8.46 7.22 4.65
CA SER A 99 7.88 7.55 3.34
C SER A 99 8.46 8.84 2.79
N GLY A 100 8.72 9.84 3.64
CA GLY A 100 9.40 11.09 3.27
C GLY A 100 10.84 10.86 2.82
N ILE A 101 11.63 10.11 3.59
CA ILE A 101 13.02 9.74 3.25
C ILE A 101 13.04 8.96 1.92
N PHE A 102 12.16 7.97 1.77
CA PHE A 102 12.06 7.20 0.54
C PHE A 102 11.68 8.07 -0.66
N ASN A 103 10.75 9.01 -0.50
CA ASN A 103 10.41 9.97 -1.55
C ASN A 103 11.58 10.91 -1.88
N PHE A 104 12.43 11.26 -0.90
CA PHE A 104 13.64 12.06 -1.11
C PHE A 104 14.73 11.28 -1.86
N GLU A 105 14.96 10.01 -1.52
CA GLU A 105 15.95 9.15 -2.18
C GLU A 105 15.56 8.74 -3.63
N LEU A 106 14.31 8.95 -4.03
CA LEU A 106 13.82 8.67 -5.39
C LEU A 106 14.12 9.78 -6.40
N HIS A 107 14.50 10.97 -5.94
CA HIS A 107 14.92 12.12 -6.76
C HIS A 107 16.42 12.35 -6.63
#